data_AF-A0A537CA07-F1
#
_entry.id   AF-A0A537CA07-F1
#
_cell.length_a   1.000
_cell.length_b   1.000
_cell.length_c   1.000
_cell.angle_alpha   90.00
_cell.angle_beta   90.00
_cell.angle_gamma   90.00
#
_symmetry.space_group_name_H-M   'P 1'
#
loop_
_entity.id
_entity.type
_entity.pdbx_description
1 polymer ?
#
loop_
_entity_poly.entity_id
_entity_poly.type
_entity_poly.pdbx_seq_one_letter_code
_entity_poly.pdbx_strand_id
1 'polypeptide(L)'
;MGASERYLSRPWLRHYQEGVPASVEIPLKSVTRMFDEATERAPEGTAVVFYGRSITYRELREASDRFACALAELGVKKGDRVALYLVNSPQFIIAYFAALKCGATVTPISPVYTSHELRYQLEDSGARAVVCQDALYEKVAKSGVVTDLLVVTNVAEYLPAFKRLFSRKIETPS
;
A
#
# COMPACT_ATOMS: atom_id res chain seq x y z
N MET A 1 17.08 -29.72 -14.01
CA MET A 1 17.04 -28.39 -14.64
C MET A 1 17.27 -27.33 -13.58
N GLY A 2 18.22 -26.42 -13.80
CA GLY A 2 18.48 -25.30 -12.90
C GLY A 2 17.39 -24.22 -12.98
N ALA A 3 17.27 -23.36 -11.96
CA ALA A 3 16.28 -22.27 -11.93
C ALA A 3 16.40 -21.33 -13.15
N SER A 4 17.63 -21.05 -13.62
CA SER A 4 17.88 -20.26 -14.83
C SER A 4 17.40 -20.95 -16.11
N GLU A 5 17.55 -22.27 -16.20
CA GLU A 5 17.15 -23.06 -17.37
C GLU A 5 15.62 -23.10 -17.53
N ARG A 6 14.91 -23.16 -16.40
CA ARG A 6 13.44 -23.04 -16.34
C ARG A 6 12.94 -21.63 -16.62
N TYR A 7 13.75 -20.60 -16.39
CA TYR A 7 13.43 -19.21 -16.72
C TYR A 7 13.61 -18.93 -18.22
N LEU A 8 14.70 -19.42 -18.82
CA LEU A 8 15.01 -19.24 -20.25
C LEU A 8 14.11 -20.08 -21.17
N SER A 9 13.49 -21.15 -20.68
CA SER A 9 12.52 -21.95 -21.45
C SER A 9 11.13 -21.28 -21.58
N ARG A 10 10.95 -20.05 -21.07
CA ARG A 10 9.63 -19.43 -20.96
C ARG A 10 9.21 -18.73 -22.26
N PRO A 11 7.97 -18.97 -22.75
CA PRO A 11 7.54 -18.61 -24.11
C PRO A 11 7.43 -17.10 -24.37
N TRP A 12 7.54 -16.24 -23.36
CA TRP A 12 7.49 -14.78 -23.53
C TRP A 12 8.82 -14.15 -23.92
N LEU A 13 9.96 -14.83 -23.75
CA LEU A 13 11.25 -14.27 -24.14
C LEU A 13 11.33 -13.98 -25.64
N ARG A 14 10.58 -14.73 -26.47
CA ARG A 14 10.43 -14.47 -27.91
C ARG A 14 9.74 -13.15 -28.24
N HIS A 15 9.07 -12.54 -27.27
CA HIS A 15 8.37 -11.25 -27.42
C HIS A 15 9.18 -10.08 -26.85
N TYR A 16 10.39 -10.33 -26.31
CA TYR A 16 11.26 -9.25 -25.85
C TYR A 16 11.75 -8.46 -27.06
N GLN A 17 11.87 -7.14 -26.91
CA GLN A 17 12.48 -6.30 -27.92
C GLN A 17 13.96 -6.68 -28.10
N GLU A 18 14.47 -6.55 -29.32
CA GLU A 18 15.87 -6.81 -29.62
C GLU A 18 16.79 -5.95 -28.72
N GLY A 19 17.78 -6.57 -28.09
CA GLY A 19 18.69 -5.92 -27.14
C GLY A 19 18.18 -5.84 -25.68
N VAL A 20 16.93 -6.21 -25.39
CA VAL A 20 16.47 -6.33 -23.98
C VAL A 20 17.04 -7.62 -23.39
N PRO A 21 17.87 -7.54 -22.34
CA PRO A 21 18.46 -8.74 -21.76
C PRO A 21 17.38 -9.62 -21.14
N ALA A 22 17.42 -10.92 -21.49
CA ALA A 22 16.48 -11.90 -20.93
C ALA A 22 16.62 -12.04 -19.41
N SER A 23 17.83 -11.81 -18.88
CA SER A 23 18.14 -11.83 -17.46
C SER A 23 18.81 -10.53 -17.04
N VAL A 24 18.32 -9.95 -15.95
CA VAL A 24 19.02 -8.87 -15.23
C VAL A 24 19.55 -9.44 -13.92
N GLU A 25 20.69 -8.94 -13.44
CA GLU A 25 21.14 -9.24 -12.09
C GLU A 25 20.18 -8.59 -11.11
N ILE A 26 19.36 -9.41 -10.44
CA ILE A 26 18.40 -8.93 -9.45
C ILE A 26 19.16 -8.83 -8.13
N PRO A 27 19.28 -7.61 -7.54
CA PRO A 27 19.96 -7.47 -6.26
C PRO A 27 19.21 -8.30 -5.20
N LEU A 28 19.96 -9.05 -4.39
CA LEU A 28 19.43 -9.81 -3.25
C LEU A 28 19.11 -8.86 -2.07
N LYS A 29 18.16 -7.95 -2.29
CA LYS A 29 17.69 -6.97 -1.30
C LYS A 29 16.16 -6.99 -1.25
N SER A 30 15.59 -6.78 -0.07
CA SER A 30 14.15 -6.59 0.04
C SER A 30 13.73 -5.24 -0.54
N VAL A 31 12.49 -5.15 -1.01
CA VAL A 31 11.88 -3.89 -1.46
C VAL A 31 11.96 -2.81 -0.36
N THR A 32 11.77 -3.21 0.90
CA THR A 32 11.88 -2.30 2.05
C THR A 32 13.30 -1.75 2.26
N ARG A 33 14.33 -2.57 2.07
CA ARG A 33 15.72 -2.13 2.13
C ARG A 33 16.06 -1.18 0.99
N MET A 34 15.56 -1.47 -0.22
CA MET A 34 15.73 -0.56 -1.36
C MET A 34 15.04 0.78 -1.13
N PHE A 35 13.87 0.78 -0.49
CA PHE A 35 13.17 2.00 -0.08
C PHE A 35 13.97 2.79 0.96
N ASP A 36 14.50 2.15 2.00
CA ASP A 36 15.31 2.82 3.02
C ASP A 36 16.57 3.44 2.41
N GLU A 37 17.32 2.68 1.61
CA GLU A 37 18.51 3.18 0.90
C GLU A 37 18.19 4.36 -0.03
N ALA A 38 17.03 4.33 -0.71
CA ALA A 38 16.60 5.43 -1.57
C ALA A 38 16.26 6.69 -0.75
N THR A 39 15.57 6.53 0.38
CA THR A 39 15.19 7.65 1.26
C THR A 39 16.39 8.29 1.97
N GLU A 40 17.41 7.50 2.30
CA GLU A 40 18.68 7.96 2.89
C GLU A 40 19.54 8.74 1.91
N ARG A 41 19.47 8.40 0.62
CA ARG A 41 20.27 9.06 -0.42
C ARG A 41 19.84 10.50 -0.67
N ALA A 42 18.55 10.80 -0.54
CA ALA A 42 17.99 12.12 -0.86
C ALA A 42 16.88 12.52 0.14
N PRO A 43 17.17 12.64 1.45
CA PRO A 43 16.15 12.78 2.49
C PRO A 43 15.27 14.02 2.31
N GLU A 44 15.85 15.13 1.86
CA GLU A 44 15.13 16.39 1.62
C GLU A 44 14.50 16.49 0.23
N GLY A 45 14.73 15.48 -0.63
CA GLY A 45 14.10 15.42 -1.94
C GLY A 45 12.60 15.15 -1.83
N THR A 46 11.81 15.75 -2.71
CA THR A 46 10.36 15.47 -2.78
C THR A 46 10.12 14.04 -3.26
N ALA A 47 9.44 13.24 -2.44
CA ALA A 47 9.06 11.88 -2.75
C ALA A 47 7.63 11.80 -3.32
N VAL A 48 6.70 12.57 -2.75
CA VAL A 48 5.28 12.55 -3.13
C VAL A 48 4.77 13.98 -3.23
N VAL A 49 4.02 14.27 -4.29
CA VAL A 49 3.24 15.51 -4.43
C VAL A 49 1.76 15.16 -4.42
N PHE A 50 1.01 15.74 -3.50
CA PHE A 50 -0.42 15.49 -3.33
C PHE A 50 -1.18 16.80 -3.14
N TYR A 51 -2.02 17.17 -4.13
CA TYR A 51 -2.78 18.42 -4.14
C TYR A 51 -1.96 19.68 -3.79
N GLY A 52 -0.72 19.76 -4.29
CA GLY A 52 0.18 20.90 -4.06
C GLY A 52 0.98 20.84 -2.76
N ARG A 53 0.71 19.86 -1.88
CA ARG A 53 1.58 19.54 -0.75
C ARG A 53 2.67 18.58 -1.21
N SER A 54 3.92 18.88 -0.87
CA SER A 54 5.04 17.96 -1.07
C SER A 54 5.35 17.23 0.23
N ILE A 55 5.75 15.96 0.11
CA ILE A 55 6.25 15.12 1.19
C ILE A 55 7.66 14.70 0.80
N THR A 56 8.63 14.92 1.68
CA THR A 56 10.02 14.54 1.42
C THR A 56 10.23 13.04 1.60
N TYR A 57 11.34 12.52 1.08
CA TYR A 57 11.72 11.12 1.34
C TYR A 57 11.89 10.82 2.82
N ARG A 58 12.43 11.77 3.61
CA ARG A 58 12.54 11.66 5.07
C ARG A 58 11.16 11.51 5.72
N GLU A 59 10.23 12.42 5.42
CA GLU A 59 8.87 12.40 5.98
C GLU A 59 8.11 11.13 5.61
N LEU A 60 8.25 10.68 4.35
CA LEU A 60 7.64 9.46 3.87
C LEU A 60 8.17 8.23 4.61
N ARG A 61 9.49 8.13 4.77
CA ARG A 61 10.15 7.05 5.52
C ARG A 61 9.66 7.05 6.97
N GLU A 62 9.75 8.19 7.66
CA GLU A 62 9.34 8.30 9.06
C GLU A 62 7.86 7.94 9.26
N ALA A 63 6.97 8.37 8.36
CA ALA A 63 5.57 7.99 8.42
C ALA A 63 5.38 6.47 8.20
N SER A 64 6.09 5.88 7.25
CA SER A 64 6.04 4.43 6.99
C SER A 64 6.61 3.61 8.14
N ASP A 65 7.69 4.07 8.79
CA ASP A 65 8.32 3.40 9.92
C ASP A 65 7.42 3.47 11.16
N ARG A 66 6.88 4.66 11.47
CA ARG A 66 5.91 4.81 12.56
C ARG A 66 4.68 3.92 12.37
N PHE A 67 4.15 3.87 11.14
CA PHE A 67 2.99 3.03 10.88
C PHE A 67 3.32 1.53 10.89
N ALA A 68 4.53 1.14 10.47
CA ALA A 68 4.99 -0.25 10.61
C ALA A 68 5.04 -0.68 12.07
N CYS A 69 5.60 0.15 12.95
CA CYS A 69 5.61 -0.11 14.39
C CYS A 69 4.19 -0.26 14.95
N ALA A 70 3.27 0.66 14.58
CA ALA A 70 1.88 0.59 15.02
C ALA A 70 1.18 -0.69 14.52
N LEU A 71 1.37 -1.08 13.26
CA LEU A 71 0.81 -2.33 12.72
C LEU A 71 1.34 -3.56 13.47
N ALA A 72 2.63 -3.60 13.78
CA ALA A 72 3.24 -4.67 14.55
C ALA A 72 2.69 -4.75 15.99
N GLU A 73 2.51 -3.60 16.65
CA GLU A 73 1.89 -3.51 17.98
C GLU A 73 0.41 -3.95 17.96
N LEU A 74 -0.30 -3.67 16.87
CA LEU A 74 -1.68 -4.12 16.63
C LEU A 74 -1.76 -5.60 16.20
N GLY A 75 -0.63 -6.31 16.14
CA GLY A 75 -0.57 -7.76 15.97
C GLY A 75 -0.29 -8.24 14.55
N VAL A 76 -0.03 -7.35 13.59
CA VAL A 76 0.41 -7.74 12.24
C VAL A 76 1.79 -8.38 12.30
N LYS A 77 1.93 -9.57 11.72
CA LYS A 77 3.14 -10.38 11.73
C LYS A 77 3.62 -10.69 10.33
N LYS A 78 4.86 -11.18 10.25
CA LYS A 78 5.44 -11.67 9.00
C LYS A 78 4.57 -12.77 8.40
N GLY A 79 4.24 -12.63 7.11
CA GLY A 79 3.38 -13.56 6.38
C GLY A 79 1.88 -13.23 6.44
N ASP A 80 1.46 -12.29 7.29
CA ASP A 80 0.08 -11.80 7.26
C ASP A 80 -0.21 -11.06 5.96
N ARG A 81 -1.51 -10.84 5.71
CA ARG A 81 -2.02 -10.16 4.53
C ARG A 81 -2.77 -8.91 4.96
N VAL A 82 -2.28 -7.76 4.49
CA VAL A 82 -2.87 -6.45 4.75
C VAL A 82 -3.54 -5.95 3.48
N ALA A 83 -4.86 -5.79 3.51
CA ALA A 83 -5.59 -5.18 2.41
C ALA A 83 -5.51 -3.65 2.50
N LEU A 84 -5.19 -3.01 1.37
CA LEU A 84 -5.19 -1.55 1.27
C LEU A 84 -6.41 -1.13 0.46
N TYR A 85 -7.43 -0.61 1.16
CA TYR A 85 -8.65 -0.10 0.57
C TYR A 85 -8.68 1.43 0.64
N LEU A 86 -7.79 2.02 -0.14
CA LEU A 86 -7.46 3.44 -0.11
C LEU A 86 -7.60 4.03 -1.52
N VAL A 87 -7.89 5.34 -1.58
CA VAL A 87 -7.77 6.11 -2.83
C VAL A 87 -6.30 6.40 -3.12
N ASN A 88 -6.01 6.95 -4.31
CA ASN A 88 -4.68 7.45 -4.64
C ASN A 88 -4.31 8.61 -3.70
N SER A 89 -3.55 8.31 -2.64
CA SER A 89 -3.16 9.26 -1.60
C SER A 89 -1.78 8.89 -1.02
N PRO A 90 -1.12 9.81 -0.31
CA PRO A 90 0.13 9.50 0.39
C PRO A 90 0.01 8.32 1.34
N GLN A 91 -1.15 8.17 1.99
CA GLN A 91 -1.42 7.07 2.91
C GLN A 91 -1.32 5.70 2.24
N PHE A 92 -1.63 5.58 0.95
CA PHE A 92 -1.45 4.33 0.22
C PHE A 92 0.02 3.90 0.22
N ILE A 93 0.93 4.83 -0.11
CA ILE A 93 2.37 4.56 -0.18
C ILE A 93 2.92 4.27 1.22
N ILE A 94 2.49 5.04 2.22
CA ILE A 94 2.85 4.85 3.63
C ILE A 94 2.42 3.46 4.10
N ALA A 95 1.15 3.08 3.88
CA ALA A 95 0.61 1.80 4.29
C ALA A 95 1.24 0.62 3.56
N TYR A 96 1.55 0.79 2.27
CA TYR A 96 2.26 -0.21 1.47
C TYR A 96 3.63 -0.54 2.08
N PHE A 97 4.48 0.47 2.31
CA PHE A 97 5.80 0.23 2.88
C PHE A 97 5.74 -0.20 4.35
N ALA A 98 4.78 0.31 5.13
CA ALA A 98 4.58 -0.09 6.52
C ALA A 98 4.25 -1.59 6.65
N ALA A 99 3.31 -2.10 5.85
CA ALA A 99 2.95 -3.51 5.84
C ALA A 99 4.12 -4.39 5.39
N LEU A 100 4.84 -4.00 4.33
CA LEU A 100 6.02 -4.73 3.88
C LEU A 100 7.14 -4.73 4.94
N LYS A 101 7.31 -3.64 5.70
CA LYS A 101 8.29 -3.55 6.82
C LYS A 101 7.93 -4.48 7.97
N CYS A 102 6.65 -4.77 8.19
CA CYS A 102 6.21 -5.83 9.11
C CYS A 102 6.49 -7.26 8.58
N GLY A 103 6.99 -7.38 7.34
CA GLY A 103 7.11 -8.66 6.65
C GLY A 103 5.78 -9.23 6.19
N ALA A 104 4.71 -8.43 6.21
CA ALA A 104 3.40 -8.79 5.68
C ALA A 104 3.39 -8.65 4.16
N THR A 105 2.38 -9.25 3.55
CA THR A 105 2.06 -9.10 2.13
C THR A 105 0.92 -8.09 1.97
N VAL A 106 0.90 -7.40 0.83
CA VAL A 106 -0.07 -6.34 0.57
C VAL A 106 -1.04 -6.76 -0.53
N THR A 107 -2.33 -6.55 -0.28
CA THR A 107 -3.39 -6.71 -1.28
C THR A 107 -4.05 -5.36 -1.54
N PRO A 108 -3.66 -4.64 -2.61
CA PRO A 108 -4.34 -3.41 -2.98
C PRO A 108 -5.73 -3.73 -3.53
N ILE A 109 -6.75 -3.03 -3.03
CA ILE A 109 -8.14 -3.21 -3.46
C ILE A 109 -8.65 -1.89 -4.04
N SER A 110 -9.27 -1.97 -5.21
CA SER A 110 -9.75 -0.79 -5.93
C SER A 110 -10.89 -0.10 -5.16
N PRO A 111 -10.81 1.20 -4.86
CA PRO A 111 -11.82 1.92 -4.09
C PRO A 111 -13.17 2.03 -4.82
N VAL A 112 -13.20 1.79 -6.13
CA VAL A 112 -14.43 1.81 -6.93
C VAL A 112 -15.27 0.54 -6.76
N TYR A 113 -14.72 -0.52 -6.18
CA TYR A 113 -15.46 -1.76 -5.95
C TYR A 113 -16.70 -1.55 -5.08
N THR A 114 -17.75 -2.29 -5.41
CA THR A 114 -18.94 -2.48 -4.58
C THR A 114 -18.60 -3.28 -3.32
N SER A 115 -19.51 -3.31 -2.34
CA SER A 115 -19.31 -4.13 -1.13
C SER A 115 -19.23 -5.63 -1.43
N HIS A 116 -19.91 -6.11 -2.47
CA HIS A 116 -19.85 -7.52 -2.91
C HIS A 116 -18.50 -7.86 -3.54
N GLU A 117 -17.99 -7.01 -4.43
CA GLU A 117 -16.65 -7.21 -5.03
C GLU A 117 -15.54 -7.10 -3.98
N LEU A 118 -15.67 -6.15 -3.04
CA LEU A 118 -14.77 -6.02 -1.89
C LEU A 118 -14.76 -7.29 -1.04
N ARG A 119 -15.94 -7.84 -0.74
CA ARG A 119 -16.08 -9.11 0.00
C ARG A 119 -15.30 -10.22 -0.71
N TYR A 120 -15.58 -10.42 -1.99
CA TYR A 120 -14.91 -11.46 -2.80
C TYR A 120 -13.39 -11.30 -2.74
N GLN A 121 -12.88 -10.08 -2.93
CA GLN A 121 -11.44 -9.81 -2.92
C GLN A 121 -10.80 -10.06 -1.54
N LEU A 122 -11.48 -9.71 -0.45
CA LEU A 122 -10.98 -9.95 0.91
C LEU A 122 -10.98 -11.45 1.25
N GLU A 123 -12.02 -12.19 0.87
CA GLU A 123 -12.11 -13.64 1.07
C GLU A 123 -11.06 -14.39 0.22
N ASP A 124 -10.93 -14.05 -1.07
CA ASP A 124 -9.95 -14.66 -1.99
C ASP A 124 -8.51 -14.38 -1.54
N SER A 125 -8.21 -13.11 -1.24
CA SER A 125 -6.89 -12.75 -0.73
C SER A 125 -6.63 -13.34 0.64
N GLY A 126 -7.65 -13.60 1.46
CA GLY A 126 -7.55 -14.02 2.86
C GLY A 126 -6.94 -12.96 3.78
N ALA A 127 -7.02 -11.69 3.39
CA ALA A 127 -6.59 -10.57 4.22
C ALA A 127 -7.56 -10.37 5.39
N ARG A 128 -7.04 -10.34 6.62
CA ARG A 128 -7.80 -10.09 7.85
C ARG A 128 -7.47 -8.75 8.50
N ALA A 129 -6.38 -8.12 8.08
CA ALA A 129 -6.06 -6.73 8.41
C ALA A 129 -6.41 -5.83 7.21
N VAL A 130 -7.14 -4.75 7.45
CA VAL A 130 -7.56 -3.81 6.41
C VAL A 130 -7.18 -2.39 6.83
N VAL A 131 -6.52 -1.66 5.93
CA VAL A 131 -6.33 -0.21 6.04
C VAL A 131 -7.29 0.45 5.05
N CYS A 132 -8.26 1.21 5.55
CA CYS A 132 -9.29 1.82 4.73
C CYS A 132 -9.39 3.33 4.90
N GLN A 133 -9.82 3.99 3.83
CA GLN A 133 -10.19 5.40 3.87
C GLN A 133 -11.54 5.52 4.61
N ASP A 134 -11.69 6.52 5.47
CA ASP A 134 -12.95 6.83 6.16
C ASP A 134 -14.17 6.89 5.22
N ALA A 135 -14.06 7.58 4.09
CA ALA A 135 -15.12 7.67 3.09
C ALA A 135 -15.50 6.33 2.44
N LEU A 136 -14.66 5.30 2.59
CA LEU A 136 -14.87 3.96 2.04
C LEU A 136 -15.31 2.94 3.10
N TYR A 137 -15.30 3.32 4.38
CA TYR A 137 -15.59 2.45 5.52
C TYR A 137 -16.96 1.75 5.39
N GLU A 138 -17.99 2.46 4.94
CA GLU A 138 -19.32 1.87 4.77
C GLU A 138 -19.33 0.63 3.88
N LYS A 139 -18.49 0.60 2.82
CA LYS A 139 -18.41 -0.55 1.92
C LYS A 139 -17.77 -1.75 2.61
N VAL A 140 -16.78 -1.52 3.48
CA VAL A 140 -16.17 -2.55 4.33
C VAL A 140 -17.23 -3.11 5.27
N ALA A 141 -17.98 -2.26 5.97
CA ALA A 141 -19.06 -2.69 6.85
C ALA A 141 -20.14 -3.51 6.11
N LYS A 142 -20.56 -3.04 4.93
CA LYS A 142 -21.56 -3.72 4.08
C LYS A 142 -21.02 -5.00 3.42
N SER A 143 -19.71 -5.24 3.41
CA SER A 143 -19.13 -6.47 2.85
C SER A 143 -19.45 -7.69 3.73
N GLY A 144 -19.66 -7.48 5.04
CA GLY A 144 -19.91 -8.54 6.02
C GLY A 144 -18.71 -9.45 6.30
N VAL A 145 -17.51 -9.08 5.80
CA VAL A 145 -16.27 -9.84 6.07
C VAL A 145 -15.80 -9.55 7.48
N VAL A 146 -15.46 -10.60 8.23
CA VAL A 146 -14.83 -10.49 9.54
C VAL A 146 -13.37 -10.05 9.35
N THR A 147 -13.02 -8.92 9.97
CA THR A 147 -11.65 -8.40 9.98
C THR A 147 -11.12 -8.45 11.41
N ASP A 148 -9.88 -8.90 11.58
CA ASP A 148 -9.22 -8.96 12.90
C ASP A 148 -8.66 -7.58 13.28
N LEU A 149 -8.31 -6.78 12.26
CA LEU A 149 -7.82 -5.41 12.39
C LEU A 149 -8.39 -4.54 11.26
N LEU A 150 -8.99 -3.41 11.63
CA LEU A 150 -9.46 -2.39 10.69
C LEU A 150 -8.89 -1.03 11.10
N VAL A 151 -7.95 -0.51 10.31
CA VAL A 151 -7.37 0.82 10.49
C VAL A 151 -8.06 1.79 9.55
N VAL A 152 -8.67 2.83 10.10
CA VAL A 152 -9.33 3.89 9.33
C VAL A 152 -8.45 5.13 9.30
N THR A 153 -8.24 5.71 8.12
CA THR A 153 -7.50 6.97 7.94
C THR A 153 -8.34 8.02 7.23
N ASN A 154 -8.00 9.30 7.40
CA ASN A 154 -8.68 10.42 6.75
C ASN A 154 -7.75 11.12 5.74
N VAL A 155 -8.20 11.26 4.49
CA VAL A 155 -7.41 11.80 3.38
C VAL A 155 -7.06 13.28 3.61
N ALA A 156 -7.91 13.98 4.37
CA ALA A 156 -7.75 15.38 4.70
C ALA A 156 -6.53 15.67 5.59
N GLU A 157 -5.94 14.66 6.24
CA GLU A 157 -4.66 14.80 6.95
C GLU A 157 -3.52 15.30 6.05
N TYR A 158 -3.59 14.96 4.75
CA TYR A 158 -2.60 15.34 3.75
C TYR A 158 -3.10 16.39 2.76
N LEU A 159 -4.38 16.79 2.84
CA LEU A 159 -4.90 17.91 2.06
C LEU A 159 -4.41 19.26 2.60
N PRO A 160 -4.22 20.26 1.73
CA PRO A 160 -3.95 21.63 2.14
C PRO A 160 -5.02 22.16 3.11
N ALA A 161 -4.63 23.03 4.04
CA ALA A 161 -5.50 23.57 5.09
C ALA A 161 -6.82 24.17 4.54
N PHE A 162 -6.78 24.86 3.41
CA PHE A 162 -7.96 25.46 2.79
C PHE A 162 -8.97 24.42 2.23
N LYS A 163 -8.52 23.19 1.93
CA LYS A 163 -9.40 22.08 1.52
C LYS A 163 -9.87 21.20 2.68
N ARG A 164 -9.19 21.23 3.83
CA ARG A 164 -9.62 20.52 5.06
C ARG A 164 -10.99 21.00 5.54
N LEU A 165 -11.32 22.27 5.29
CA LEU A 165 -12.60 22.88 5.67
C LEU A 165 -13.82 22.25 4.94
N PHE A 166 -13.62 21.71 3.74
CA PHE A 166 -14.68 21.04 2.97
C PHE A 166 -14.91 19.58 3.38
N SER A 167 -13.92 18.92 4.00
CA SER A 167 -14.03 17.52 4.44
C SER A 167 -14.82 17.35 5.74
N ARG A 168 -15.02 18.44 6.50
CA ARG A 168 -15.85 18.46 7.72
C ARG A 168 -17.36 18.49 7.45
N LYS A 169 -17.80 18.56 6.19
CA LYS A 169 -19.22 18.75 5.83
C LYS A 169 -19.97 17.48 5.40
N ILE A 170 -19.41 16.30 5.68
CA ILE A 170 -20.11 15.02 5.52
C ILE A 170 -20.44 14.50 6.93
N GLU A 171 -21.30 15.23 7.64
CA GLU A 171 -21.96 14.72 8.84
C GLU A 171 -23.27 14.04 8.41
N THR A 172 -23.35 12.73 8.67
CA THR A 172 -24.51 11.82 8.81
C THR A 172 -25.88 12.32 8.35
N PRO A 173 -26.57 11.62 7.41
CA PRO A 173 -28.01 11.56 7.46
C PRO A 173 -28.46 10.59 8.56
N SER A 174 -29.35 11.11 9.40
CA SER A 174 -30.17 10.46 10.43
C SER A 174 -30.80 9.13 10.01
#